data_AF-A0A482ZM93-F1
#
_entry.id   AF-A0A482ZM93-F1
#
_cell.length_a   1.000
_cell.length_b   1.000
_cell.length_c   1.000
_cell.angle_alpha   90.00
_cell.angle_beta   90.00
_cell.angle_gamma   90.00
#
_symmetry.space_group_name_H-M   'P 1'
#
loop_
_entity.id
_entity.type
_entity.pdbx_description
1 polymer ?
#
loop_
_entity_poly.entity_id
_entity_poly.type
_entity_poly.pdbx_seq_one_letter_code
_entity_poly.pdbx_strand_id
1 'polypeptide(L)'
;MASDSLVIREWGKINKGPDNRVIDIDEIMLNEVAWNFFSGLASSRYLRFLNKTQLQFKGFVGVVTAPDGTQIEVIPKVEESISSDTVKESRATLLHMFKTVHNLKVVESTQANLKNKNSPLIEVLIGWFLKEVSKVTKKGIRQDYSRVEAHEQFLKGQLQLSKQLREPLHKQHKFHIEYDVFSADRAENRLIHSALIIVSRWSKDQANKRLARHFLILFDAVPVSASYESDFSCWSSSRDMHYYQALLPWLTLILNQQSPFTLADKNAGISFLLSMEDLFEKYVAKSLSAQLAHCP
;
A
#
# COMPACT_ATOMS: atom_id res chain seq x y z
N MET A 1 -14.46 19.67 -6.45
CA MET A 1 -13.31 20.34 -7.11
C MET A 1 -12.66 19.30 -8.01
N ALA A 2 -12.58 19.58 -9.31
CA ALA A 2 -11.94 18.67 -10.25
C ALA A 2 -10.49 18.48 -9.80
N SER A 3 -10.08 17.24 -9.55
CA SER A 3 -8.69 16.97 -9.22
C SER A 3 -7.89 17.00 -10.51
N ASP A 4 -6.96 17.94 -10.62
CA ASP A 4 -6.01 17.99 -11.73
C ASP A 4 -5.13 16.75 -11.67
N SER A 5 -5.43 15.79 -12.56
CA SER A 5 -4.61 14.61 -12.76
C SER A 5 -3.65 14.91 -13.90
N LEU A 6 -2.38 15.09 -13.56
CA LEU A 6 -1.28 15.30 -14.47
C LEU A 6 -0.58 13.97 -14.72
N VAL A 7 -0.08 13.75 -15.92
CA VAL A 7 0.67 12.54 -16.29
C VAL A 7 2.05 12.96 -16.78
N ILE A 8 3.10 12.27 -16.32
CA ILE A 8 4.50 12.54 -16.68
C ILE A 8 5.30 11.23 -16.76
N ARG A 9 6.41 11.18 -17.50
CA ARG A 9 7.29 10.00 -17.48
C ARG A 9 8.25 9.99 -16.28
N GLU A 10 8.82 8.83 -15.97
CA GLU A 10 9.74 8.52 -14.86
C GLU A 10 11.01 9.40 -14.73
N TRP A 11 11.35 10.20 -15.75
CA TRP A 11 12.45 11.18 -15.75
C TRP A 11 12.02 12.60 -16.12
N GLY A 12 10.70 12.84 -16.14
CA GLY A 12 10.15 14.11 -16.53
C GLY A 12 10.43 15.23 -15.53
N LYS A 13 10.28 16.46 -16.02
CA LYS A 13 10.55 17.70 -15.33
C LYS A 13 9.26 18.34 -14.83
N ILE A 14 9.34 18.94 -13.65
CA ILE A 14 8.26 19.72 -13.06
C ILE A 14 8.75 21.16 -12.99
N ASN A 15 7.97 22.09 -13.53
CA ASN A 15 8.25 23.52 -13.52
C ASN A 15 7.32 24.25 -12.54
N LYS A 16 7.85 25.23 -11.81
CA LYS A 16 7.02 26.19 -11.06
C LYS A 16 6.30 27.12 -12.04
N GLY A 17 4.99 27.26 -11.91
CA GLY A 17 4.18 28.17 -12.73
C GLY A 17 2.90 28.64 -12.04
N PRO A 18 2.03 29.36 -12.77
CA PRO A 18 0.81 29.93 -12.21
C PRO A 18 -0.33 28.90 -12.07
N ASP A 19 -0.33 27.85 -12.90
CA ASP A 19 -1.39 26.87 -13.02
C ASP A 19 -0.85 25.43 -13.16
N ASN A 20 -1.71 24.45 -12.85
CA ASN A 20 -1.42 23.03 -13.04
C ASN A 20 -1.75 22.63 -14.48
N ARG A 21 -0.75 22.24 -15.27
CA ARG A 21 -0.97 21.75 -16.63
C ARG A 21 0.14 20.85 -17.13
N VAL A 22 -0.20 19.96 -18.05
CA VAL A 22 0.77 19.17 -18.80
C VAL A 22 1.28 20.05 -19.95
N ILE A 23 2.60 20.27 -20.00
CA ILE A 23 3.25 20.98 -21.12
C ILE A 23 3.56 19.96 -22.21
N ASP A 24 4.21 18.86 -21.81
CA ASP A 24 4.52 17.70 -22.62
C ASP A 24 4.54 16.45 -21.71
N ILE A 25 4.66 15.25 -22.28
CA ILE A 25 4.71 13.99 -21.53
C ILE A 25 5.92 13.89 -20.60
N ASP A 26 7.00 14.63 -20.90
CA ASP A 26 8.20 14.73 -20.08
C ASP A 26 8.24 16.02 -19.26
N GLU A 27 7.22 16.89 -19.34
CA GLU A 27 7.25 18.19 -18.66
C GLU A 27 5.87 18.68 -18.21
N ILE A 28 5.75 18.96 -16.92
CA ILE A 28 4.51 19.52 -16.34
C ILE A 28 4.80 20.85 -15.64
N MET A 29 3.75 21.64 -15.50
CA MET A 29 3.75 22.87 -14.72
C MET A 29 2.84 22.70 -13.50
N LEU A 30 3.31 23.17 -12.35
CA LEU A 30 2.55 23.17 -11.11
C LEU A 30 2.34 24.58 -10.60
N ASN A 31 1.15 24.82 -10.04
CA ASN A 31 0.85 26.01 -9.25
C ASN A 31 1.74 26.09 -8.00
N GLU A 32 1.68 27.23 -7.30
CA GLU A 32 2.54 27.47 -6.13
C GLU A 32 2.29 26.49 -4.97
N VAL A 33 1.05 26.09 -4.73
CA VAL A 33 0.69 25.20 -3.61
C VAL A 33 1.24 23.79 -3.83
N ALA A 34 0.99 23.21 -5.00
CA ALA A 34 1.52 21.91 -5.39
C ALA A 34 3.05 21.96 -5.45
N TRP A 35 3.64 23.01 -6.05
CA TRP A 35 5.09 23.18 -6.12
C TRP A 35 5.74 23.11 -4.73
N ASN A 36 5.20 23.83 -3.75
CA ASN A 36 5.77 23.84 -2.39
C ASN A 36 5.79 22.43 -1.78
N PHE A 37 4.72 21.65 -1.97
CA PHE A 37 4.70 20.25 -1.54
C PHE A 37 5.76 19.39 -2.25
N PHE A 38 5.81 19.40 -3.59
CA PHE A 38 6.75 18.58 -4.36
C PHE A 38 8.21 19.01 -4.19
N SER A 39 8.47 20.30 -3.98
CA SER A 39 9.79 20.82 -3.67
C SER A 39 10.29 20.38 -2.29
N GLY A 40 9.40 20.21 -1.32
CA GLY A 40 9.71 19.58 -0.03
C GLY A 40 10.12 18.11 -0.16
N LEU A 41 9.63 17.42 -1.19
CA LEU A 41 10.01 16.04 -1.51
C LEU A 41 11.35 15.94 -2.27
N ALA A 42 11.99 17.06 -2.66
CA ALA A 42 13.19 17.03 -3.49
C ALA A 42 14.44 16.44 -2.80
N SER A 43 14.45 16.42 -1.46
CA SER A 43 15.48 15.73 -0.67
C SER A 43 15.26 14.21 -0.58
N SER A 44 14.17 13.70 -1.16
CA SER A 44 13.86 12.27 -1.18
C SER A 44 14.63 11.53 -2.29
N ARG A 45 14.48 10.20 -2.29
CA ARG A 45 14.97 9.33 -3.36
C ARG A 45 14.20 9.48 -4.69
N TYR A 46 13.04 10.13 -4.70
CA TYR A 46 12.12 10.14 -5.85
C TYR A 46 12.29 11.36 -6.76
N LEU A 47 12.66 12.50 -6.18
CA LEU A 47 12.78 13.79 -6.86
C LEU A 47 14.17 14.41 -6.62
N ARG A 48 14.58 15.32 -7.50
CA ARG A 48 15.72 16.24 -7.29
C ARG A 48 15.41 17.61 -7.86
N PHE A 49 16.08 18.62 -7.31
CA PHE A 49 16.19 19.92 -7.98
C PHE A 49 17.14 19.82 -9.18
N LEU A 50 16.71 20.35 -10.33
CA LEU A 50 17.59 20.70 -11.44
C LEU A 50 18.07 22.15 -11.29
N ASN A 51 17.18 23.03 -10.84
CA ASN A 51 17.45 24.42 -10.47
C ASN A 51 16.37 24.91 -9.48
N LYS A 52 16.37 26.19 -9.11
CA LYS A 52 15.43 26.74 -8.11
C LYS A 52 13.94 26.64 -8.50
N THR A 53 13.65 26.47 -9.79
CA THR A 53 12.28 26.47 -10.33
C THR A 53 11.94 25.20 -11.10
N GLN A 54 12.83 24.20 -11.10
CA GLN A 54 12.64 22.93 -11.79
C GLN A 54 13.04 21.73 -10.92
N LEU A 55 12.14 20.75 -10.86
CA LEU A 55 12.37 19.45 -10.26
C LEU A 55 12.40 18.37 -11.35
N GLN A 56 12.96 17.21 -11.04
CA GLN A 56 12.95 16.05 -11.91
C GLN A 56 12.72 14.77 -11.11
N PHE A 57 11.92 13.85 -11.66
CA PHE A 57 11.79 12.49 -11.15
C PHE A 57 13.05 11.64 -11.38
N LYS A 58 13.28 10.64 -10.53
CA LYS A 58 14.47 9.78 -10.51
C LYS A 58 14.18 8.31 -10.89
N GLY A 59 13.52 8.05 -12.02
CA GLY A 59 13.26 6.66 -12.46
C GLY A 59 12.25 5.91 -11.58
N PHE A 60 11.34 6.65 -10.96
CA PHE A 60 10.22 6.07 -10.20
C PHE A 60 8.93 6.23 -10.99
N VAL A 61 8.03 5.26 -10.88
CA VAL A 61 6.69 5.28 -11.46
C VAL A 61 5.62 5.13 -10.40
N GLY A 62 4.42 5.56 -10.70
CA GLY A 62 3.25 5.43 -9.84
C GLY A 62 2.49 6.73 -9.73
N VAL A 63 2.02 7.10 -8.55
CA VAL A 63 1.15 8.27 -8.36
C VAL A 63 1.57 9.05 -7.12
N VAL A 64 1.64 10.37 -7.21
CA VAL A 64 1.83 11.26 -6.05
C VAL A 64 0.72 12.29 -6.02
N THR A 65 0.05 12.44 -4.89
CA THR A 65 -1.06 13.37 -4.68
C THR A 65 -0.68 14.36 -3.60
N ALA A 66 -0.65 15.63 -3.95
CA ALA A 66 -0.44 16.72 -3.02
C ALA A 66 -1.71 16.99 -2.18
N PRO A 67 -1.59 17.68 -1.03
CA PRO A 67 -2.71 17.92 -0.11
C PRO A 67 -3.82 18.79 -0.70
N ASP A 68 -3.49 19.61 -1.70
CA ASP A 68 -4.43 20.42 -2.48
C ASP A 68 -5.26 19.59 -3.48
N GLY A 69 -4.99 18.28 -3.59
CA GLY A 69 -5.65 17.35 -4.49
C GLY A 69 -4.99 17.21 -5.85
N THR A 70 -3.92 17.98 -6.13
CA THR A 70 -3.12 17.87 -7.36
C THR A 70 -2.47 16.49 -7.40
N GLN A 71 -2.68 15.75 -8.48
CA GLN A 71 -2.21 14.38 -8.62
C GLN A 71 -1.29 14.26 -9.82
N ILE A 72 -0.09 13.74 -9.62
CA ILE A 72 0.88 13.44 -10.67
C ILE A 72 0.99 11.93 -10.79
N GLU A 73 0.62 11.39 -11.94
CA GLU A 73 0.87 10.01 -12.32
C GLU A 73 2.16 9.93 -13.14
N VAL A 74 3.11 9.12 -12.66
CA VAL A 74 4.40 8.90 -13.28
C VAL A 74 4.40 7.56 -14.00
N ILE A 75 4.61 7.56 -15.32
CA ILE A 75 4.54 6.37 -16.18
C ILE A 75 5.93 5.98 -16.72
N PRO A 76 6.14 4.69 -17.07
CA PRO A 76 7.41 4.25 -17.65
C PRO A 76 7.61 4.81 -19.07
N LYS A 77 8.87 4.97 -19.47
CA LYS A 77 9.24 5.37 -20.82
C LYS A 77 9.33 4.11 -21.72
N VAL A 78 8.20 3.70 -22.30
CA VAL A 78 8.13 2.49 -23.15
C VAL A 78 8.30 2.79 -24.65
N GLU A 79 7.81 3.93 -25.13
CA GLU A 79 7.93 4.34 -26.55
C GLU A 79 8.29 5.82 -26.73
N GLU A 80 8.85 6.16 -27.90
CA GLU A 80 9.24 7.52 -28.27
C GLU A 80 8.08 8.35 -28.88
N SER A 81 7.08 7.72 -29.49
CA SER A 81 6.00 8.41 -30.21
C SER A 81 4.83 8.84 -29.31
N ILE A 82 4.07 9.87 -29.73
CA ILE A 82 3.05 10.53 -28.90
C ILE A 82 1.64 10.25 -29.45
N SER A 83 0.82 9.54 -28.68
CA SER A 83 -0.64 9.50 -28.84
C SER A 83 -1.31 9.25 -27.48
N SER A 84 -2.62 9.52 -27.36
CA SER A 84 -3.40 9.10 -26.17
C SER A 84 -3.33 7.59 -25.93
N ASP A 85 -3.05 6.83 -26.99
CA ASP A 85 -2.92 5.39 -26.93
C ASP A 85 -1.57 4.99 -26.31
N THR A 86 -0.50 5.76 -26.54
CA THR A 86 0.83 5.53 -25.92
C THR A 86 0.78 5.60 -24.38
N VAL A 87 0.00 6.51 -23.78
CA VAL A 87 -0.15 6.58 -22.32
C VAL A 87 -0.90 5.36 -21.79
N LYS A 88 -1.94 4.91 -22.49
CA LYS A 88 -2.69 3.70 -22.11
C LYS A 88 -1.81 2.46 -22.23
N GLU A 89 -1.00 2.36 -23.27
CA GLU A 89 -0.04 1.29 -23.49
C GLU A 89 1.04 1.28 -22.41
N SER A 90 1.62 2.45 -22.09
CA SER A 90 2.61 2.57 -21.01
C SER A 90 2.04 2.13 -19.66
N ARG A 91 0.81 2.52 -19.34
CA ARG A 91 0.07 2.05 -18.15
C ARG A 91 -0.16 0.53 -18.20
N ALA A 92 -0.59 0.01 -19.35
CA ALA A 92 -0.84 -1.43 -19.52
C ALA A 92 0.44 -2.26 -19.33
N THR A 93 1.57 -1.79 -19.88
CA THR A 93 2.89 -2.39 -19.71
C THR A 93 3.34 -2.36 -18.25
N LEU A 94 3.19 -1.22 -17.56
CA LEU A 94 3.49 -1.13 -16.13
C LEU A 94 2.68 -2.13 -15.30
N LEU A 95 1.37 -2.17 -15.54
CA LEU A 95 0.46 -3.10 -14.86
C LEU A 95 0.77 -4.56 -15.20
N HIS A 96 1.21 -4.85 -16.42
CA HIS A 96 1.64 -6.17 -16.83
C HIS A 96 2.90 -6.61 -16.08
N MET A 97 3.92 -5.74 -16.03
CA MET A 97 5.14 -6.01 -15.26
C MET A 97 4.82 -6.24 -13.78
N PHE A 98 4.01 -5.36 -13.18
CA PHE A 98 3.58 -5.48 -11.79
C PHE A 98 2.86 -6.80 -11.51
N LYS A 99 1.92 -7.18 -12.38
CA LYS A 99 1.19 -8.45 -12.29
C LYS A 99 2.15 -9.64 -12.33
N THR A 100 3.08 -9.63 -13.28
CA THR A 100 4.05 -10.70 -13.46
C THR A 100 4.93 -10.82 -12.24
N VAL A 101 5.56 -9.74 -11.77
CA VAL A 101 6.45 -9.71 -10.60
C VAL A 101 5.75 -10.26 -9.34
N HIS A 102 4.49 -9.90 -9.10
CA HIS A 102 3.76 -10.29 -7.89
C HIS A 102 2.89 -11.56 -8.01
N ASN A 103 3.02 -12.35 -9.09
CA ASN A 103 2.22 -13.57 -9.33
C ASN A 103 0.69 -13.31 -9.26
N LEU A 104 0.23 -12.13 -9.62
CA LEU A 104 -1.18 -11.78 -9.47
C LEU A 104 -2.02 -12.55 -10.51
N LYS A 105 -2.79 -13.53 -10.04
CA LYS A 105 -3.75 -14.28 -10.86
C LYS A 105 -4.88 -13.32 -11.27
N VAL A 106 -4.87 -12.87 -12.51
CA VAL A 106 -5.96 -12.04 -13.06
C VAL A 106 -7.11 -12.93 -13.49
N VAL A 107 -8.32 -12.49 -13.13
CA VAL A 107 -9.56 -12.94 -13.77
C VAL A 107 -9.76 -12.01 -14.96
N GLU A 108 -9.92 -12.55 -16.16
CA GLU A 108 -9.97 -11.86 -17.46
C GLU A 108 -10.82 -10.57 -17.47
N SER A 109 -11.88 -10.52 -16.65
CA SER A 109 -12.70 -9.32 -16.38
C SER A 109 -11.92 -8.03 -16.06
N THR A 110 -10.74 -8.11 -15.44
CA THR A 110 -9.97 -6.91 -15.06
C THR A 110 -9.26 -6.27 -16.26
N GLN A 111 -8.85 -7.06 -17.25
CA GLN A 111 -8.22 -6.54 -18.48
C GLN A 111 -9.24 -5.83 -19.38
N ALA A 112 -10.48 -6.34 -19.44
CA ALA A 112 -11.56 -5.69 -20.17
C ALA A 112 -11.97 -4.34 -19.54
N ASN A 113 -12.00 -4.26 -18.20
CA ASN A 113 -12.26 -3.01 -17.49
C ASN A 113 -11.13 -1.98 -17.63
N LEU A 114 -9.88 -2.43 -17.68
CA LEU A 114 -8.70 -1.58 -17.92
C LEU A 114 -8.70 -0.92 -19.31
N LYS A 115 -9.24 -1.62 -20.32
CA LYS A 115 -9.36 -1.07 -21.68
C LYS A 115 -10.52 -0.08 -21.81
N ASN A 116 -11.58 -0.23 -21.02
CA ASN A 116 -12.81 0.57 -21.14
C ASN A 116 -12.89 1.77 -20.18
N LYS A 117 -12.13 1.78 -19.08
CA LYS A 117 -12.06 2.92 -18.14
C LYS A 117 -10.68 3.58 -18.23
N ASN A 118 -10.65 4.88 -18.55
CA ASN A 118 -9.52 5.78 -18.27
C ASN A 118 -9.34 5.99 -16.75
N SER A 119 -9.25 4.90 -15.98
CA SER A 119 -9.06 4.95 -14.54
C SER A 119 -7.61 5.27 -14.21
N PRO A 120 -7.35 6.17 -13.25
CA PRO A 120 -6.00 6.40 -12.74
C PRO A 120 -5.36 5.09 -12.26
N LEU A 121 -4.05 4.95 -12.46
CA LEU A 121 -3.28 3.76 -12.08
C LEU A 121 -3.53 3.34 -10.62
N ILE A 122 -3.61 4.31 -9.71
CA ILE A 122 -3.85 4.07 -8.29
C ILE A 122 -5.17 3.34 -8.03
N GLU A 123 -6.24 3.64 -8.77
CA GLU A 123 -7.55 2.99 -8.57
C GLU A 123 -7.54 1.53 -9.00
N VAL A 124 -6.79 1.22 -10.06
CA VAL A 124 -6.60 -0.16 -10.54
C VAL A 124 -5.89 -0.97 -9.47
N LEU A 125 -4.80 -0.42 -8.94
CA LEU A 125 -3.96 -1.07 -7.93
C LEU A 125 -4.71 -1.26 -6.61
N ILE A 126 -5.45 -0.25 -6.15
CA ILE A 126 -6.34 -0.38 -4.99
C ILE A 126 -7.39 -1.47 -5.24
N GLY A 127 -8.01 -1.51 -6.42
CA GLY A 127 -8.98 -2.55 -6.77
C GLY A 127 -8.37 -3.96 -6.73
N TRP A 128 -7.12 -4.13 -7.16
CA TRP A 128 -6.41 -5.41 -7.07
C TRP A 128 -6.10 -5.80 -5.63
N PHE A 129 -5.61 -4.87 -4.81
CA PHE A 129 -5.39 -5.10 -3.38
C PHE A 129 -6.69 -5.54 -2.68
N LEU A 130 -7.78 -4.80 -2.88
CA LEU A 130 -9.10 -5.12 -2.30
C LEU A 130 -9.62 -6.50 -2.76
N LYS A 131 -9.29 -6.92 -3.98
CA LYS A 131 -9.61 -8.26 -4.47
C LYS A 131 -8.83 -9.34 -3.75
N GLU A 132 -7.55 -9.13 -3.44
CA GLU A 132 -6.77 -10.06 -2.62
C GLU A 132 -7.29 -10.10 -1.18
N VAL A 133 -7.67 -8.96 -0.58
CA VAL A 133 -8.34 -8.91 0.74
C VAL A 133 -9.66 -9.67 0.72
N SER A 134 -10.41 -9.59 -0.39
CA SER A 134 -11.64 -10.38 -0.57
C SER A 134 -11.37 -11.89 -0.51
N LYS A 135 -10.23 -12.38 -1.01
CA LYS A 135 -9.90 -13.81 -0.94
C LYS A 135 -9.62 -14.26 0.49
N VAL A 136 -8.94 -13.42 1.28
CA VAL A 136 -8.69 -13.69 2.70
C VAL A 136 -9.99 -13.71 3.48
N THR A 137 -10.81 -12.66 3.35
CA THR A 137 -12.09 -12.56 4.07
C THR A 137 -13.06 -13.69 3.70
N LYS A 138 -13.09 -14.14 2.44
CA LYS A 138 -13.90 -15.30 2.02
C LYS A 138 -13.41 -16.63 2.59
N LYS A 139 -12.09 -16.79 2.81
CA LYS A 139 -11.52 -17.98 3.45
C LYS A 139 -11.62 -17.94 4.97
N GLY A 140 -11.82 -16.75 5.53
CA GLY A 140 -11.89 -16.48 6.97
C GLY A 140 -10.68 -15.67 7.43
N ILE A 141 -10.93 -14.69 8.30
CA ILE A 141 -9.86 -13.94 8.98
C ILE A 141 -9.26 -14.87 10.03
N ARG A 142 -7.95 -15.09 9.96
CA ARG A 142 -7.27 -16.00 10.87
C ARG A 142 -7.24 -15.43 12.28
N GLN A 143 -7.66 -16.24 13.24
CA GLN A 143 -7.56 -15.97 14.67
C GLN A 143 -6.51 -16.89 15.29
N ASP A 144 -5.92 -16.46 16.40
CA ASP A 144 -5.00 -17.27 17.19
C ASP A 144 -5.31 -17.18 18.68
N TYR A 145 -4.79 -18.16 19.41
CA TYR A 145 -4.78 -18.13 20.86
C TYR A 145 -3.57 -17.34 21.34
N SER A 146 -3.80 -16.22 22.01
CA SER A 146 -2.77 -15.50 22.74
C SER A 146 -2.91 -15.76 24.23
N ARG A 147 -1.80 -16.15 24.87
CA ARG A 147 -1.76 -16.41 26.31
C ARG A 147 -1.72 -15.09 27.06
N VAL A 148 -2.69 -14.87 27.94
CA VAL A 148 -2.82 -13.65 28.73
C VAL A 148 -2.59 -14.00 30.20
N GLU A 149 -1.63 -13.33 30.82
CA GLU A 149 -1.46 -13.32 32.27
C GLU A 149 -2.21 -12.11 32.86
N ALA A 150 -3.07 -12.33 33.85
CA ALA A 150 -3.90 -11.29 34.46
C ALA A 150 -3.97 -11.42 35.99
N HIS A 151 -4.28 -10.30 36.65
CA HIS A 151 -4.51 -10.24 38.11
C HIS A 151 -5.94 -9.76 38.39
N GLU A 152 -6.86 -10.72 38.46
CA GLU A 152 -8.31 -10.46 38.46
C GLU A 152 -8.99 -10.95 39.75
N GLN A 153 -10.18 -10.43 40.07
CA GLN A 153 -10.94 -10.85 41.26
C GLN A 153 -11.56 -12.25 41.12
N PHE A 154 -11.69 -12.74 39.89
CA PHE A 154 -12.33 -14.02 39.59
C PHE A 154 -11.32 -14.98 38.96
N LEU A 155 -11.47 -16.27 39.25
CA LEU A 155 -10.62 -17.30 38.68
C LEU A 155 -11.12 -17.69 37.28
N LYS A 156 -10.33 -17.40 36.24
CA LYS A 156 -10.59 -17.83 34.86
C LYS A 156 -9.32 -18.44 34.27
N GLY A 157 -9.41 -19.67 33.75
CA GLY A 157 -8.24 -20.40 33.26
C GLY A 157 -7.38 -20.98 34.38
N GLN A 158 -6.05 -20.93 34.20
CA GLN A 158 -5.09 -21.56 35.09
C GLN A 158 -4.59 -20.59 36.16
N LEU A 159 -4.61 -21.01 37.44
CA LEU A 159 -4.02 -20.23 38.53
C LEU A 159 -2.48 -20.34 38.52
N GLN A 160 -1.78 -19.22 38.51
CA GLN A 160 -0.33 -19.15 38.62
C GLN A 160 0.10 -19.22 40.09
N LEU A 161 0.07 -20.43 40.66
CA LEU A 161 0.35 -20.71 42.09
C LEU A 161 1.63 -20.05 42.61
N SER A 162 2.73 -20.15 41.86
CA SER A 162 4.03 -19.59 42.29
C SER A 162 4.01 -18.06 42.39
N LYS A 163 3.20 -17.36 41.59
CA LYS A 163 3.00 -15.90 41.72
C LYS A 163 2.01 -15.62 42.86
N GLN A 164 0.92 -16.38 42.95
CA GLN A 164 -0.10 -16.21 43.98
C GLN A 164 0.45 -16.34 45.40
N LEU A 165 1.33 -17.32 45.66
CA LEU A 165 1.90 -17.54 47.00
C LEU A 165 2.87 -16.43 47.45
N ARG A 166 3.42 -15.65 46.50
CA ARG A 166 4.34 -14.54 46.79
C ARG A 166 3.60 -13.20 46.95
N GLU A 167 2.28 -13.18 46.75
CA GLU A 167 1.48 -11.96 46.77
C GLU A 167 1.24 -11.48 48.22
N PRO A 168 1.37 -10.18 48.52
CA PRO A 168 1.11 -9.65 49.85
C PRO A 168 -0.38 -9.77 50.25
N LEU A 169 -0.64 -9.95 51.54
CA LEU A 169 -1.97 -10.21 52.11
C LEU A 169 -3.07 -9.24 51.61
N HIS A 170 -2.76 -7.95 51.47
CA HIS A 170 -3.72 -6.94 51.04
C HIS A 170 -4.19 -7.11 49.57
N LYS A 171 -3.48 -7.91 48.75
CA LYS A 171 -3.81 -8.20 47.35
C LYS A 171 -4.31 -9.63 47.11
N GLN A 172 -4.46 -10.46 48.15
CA GLN A 172 -4.93 -11.85 48.03
C GLN A 172 -6.39 -11.98 47.55
N HIS A 173 -7.16 -10.88 47.56
CA HIS A 173 -8.50 -10.82 46.97
C HIS A 173 -8.49 -10.88 45.43
N LYS A 174 -7.31 -10.95 44.80
CA LYS A 174 -7.12 -11.14 43.36
C LYS A 174 -6.28 -12.39 43.10
N PHE A 175 -6.58 -13.05 41.98
CA PHE A 175 -5.92 -14.24 41.49
C PHE A 175 -4.99 -13.88 40.34
N HIS A 176 -3.73 -14.33 40.43
CA HIS A 176 -2.82 -14.38 39.29
C HIS A 176 -3.22 -15.54 38.39
N ILE A 177 -3.86 -15.23 37.27
CA ILE A 177 -4.41 -16.21 36.34
C ILE A 177 -3.73 -16.13 34.98
N GLU A 178 -3.76 -17.24 34.26
CA GLU A 178 -3.27 -17.37 32.91
C GLU A 178 -4.31 -18.09 32.07
N TYR A 179 -4.75 -17.45 30.99
CA TYR A 179 -5.77 -18.00 30.10
C TYR A 179 -5.49 -17.61 28.65
N ASP A 180 -6.00 -18.42 27.73
CA ASP A 180 -5.85 -18.14 26.30
C ASP A 180 -7.05 -17.34 25.79
N VAL A 181 -6.76 -16.27 25.05
CA VAL A 181 -7.76 -15.45 24.35
C VAL A 181 -7.70 -15.77 22.87
N PHE A 182 -8.82 -16.24 22.32
CA PHE A 182 -8.95 -16.45 20.89
C PHE A 182 -9.28 -15.11 20.21
N SER A 183 -8.33 -14.54 19.49
CA SER A 183 -8.43 -13.20 18.92
C SER A 183 -7.98 -13.15 17.47
N ALA A 184 -8.56 -12.22 16.71
CA ALA A 184 -8.09 -11.85 15.37
C ALA A 184 -6.90 -10.88 15.41
N ASP A 185 -6.46 -10.46 16.60
CA ASP A 185 -5.32 -9.57 16.79
C ASP A 185 -3.99 -10.30 16.48
N ARG A 186 -3.65 -10.31 15.19
CA ARG A 186 -2.43 -10.87 14.64
C ARG A 186 -1.71 -9.82 13.82
N ALA A 187 -0.38 -9.93 13.73
CA ALA A 187 0.45 -9.04 12.94
C ALA A 187 -0.06 -8.87 11.50
N GLU A 188 -0.45 -9.98 10.84
CA GLU A 188 -0.95 -9.93 9.46
C GLU A 188 -2.26 -9.14 9.34
N ASN A 189 -3.18 -9.35 10.29
CA ASN A 189 -4.46 -8.66 10.29
C ASN A 189 -4.30 -7.18 10.66
N ARG A 190 -3.40 -6.83 11.58
CA ARG A 190 -3.06 -5.44 11.93
C ARG A 190 -2.53 -4.68 10.73
N LEU A 191 -1.62 -5.29 9.95
CA LEU A 191 -1.11 -4.71 8.71
C LEU A 191 -2.22 -4.52 7.66
N ILE A 192 -3.09 -5.51 7.47
CA ILE A 192 -4.23 -5.40 6.55
C ILE A 192 -5.16 -4.27 6.97
N HIS A 193 -5.48 -4.17 8.27
CA HIS A 193 -6.33 -3.11 8.78
C HIS A 193 -5.70 -1.73 8.52
N SER A 194 -4.43 -1.53 8.86
CA SER A 194 -3.69 -0.29 8.56
C SER A 194 -3.73 0.06 7.07
N ALA A 195 -3.47 -0.93 6.21
CA ALA A 195 -3.47 -0.73 4.77
C ALA A 195 -4.86 -0.36 4.24
N LEU A 196 -5.94 -0.99 4.73
CA LEU A 196 -7.33 -0.67 4.38
C LEU A 196 -7.70 0.77 4.74
N ILE A 197 -7.28 1.26 5.91
CA ILE A 197 -7.49 2.65 6.31
C ILE A 197 -6.82 3.59 5.31
N ILE A 198 -5.57 3.29 4.94
CA ILE A 198 -4.78 4.08 4.00
C ILE A 198 -5.44 4.12 2.62
N VAL A 199 -5.75 2.97 2.01
CA VAL A 199 -6.36 2.94 0.66
C VAL A 199 -7.77 3.53 0.64
N SER A 200 -8.51 3.48 1.75
CA SER A 200 -9.84 4.11 1.84
C SER A 200 -9.76 5.64 1.73
N ARG A 201 -8.66 6.24 2.18
CA ARG A 201 -8.38 7.68 2.04
C ARG A 201 -7.86 8.02 0.65
N TRP A 202 -7.09 7.11 0.04
CA TRP A 202 -6.44 7.33 -1.26
C TRP A 202 -7.40 7.21 -2.44
N SER A 203 -8.33 6.25 -2.39
CA SER A 203 -9.25 6.03 -3.47
C SER A 203 -10.21 7.21 -3.64
N LYS A 204 -10.46 7.60 -4.88
CA LYS A 204 -11.51 8.50 -5.36
C LYS A 204 -12.68 7.72 -5.97
N ASP A 205 -12.46 6.49 -6.46
CA ASP A 205 -13.50 5.63 -7.02
C ASP A 205 -14.49 5.14 -5.93
N GLN A 206 -15.79 5.32 -6.20
CA GLN A 206 -16.82 4.99 -5.21
C GLN A 206 -16.95 3.49 -4.93
N ALA A 207 -16.70 2.63 -5.94
CA ALA A 207 -16.79 1.19 -5.75
C ALA A 207 -15.64 0.69 -4.85
N ASN A 208 -14.42 1.20 -5.08
CA ASN A 208 -13.26 0.95 -4.23
C ASN A 208 -13.49 1.45 -2.79
N LYS A 209 -14.00 2.68 -2.60
CA LYS A 209 -14.37 3.20 -1.26
C LYS A 209 -15.38 2.32 -0.53
N ARG A 210 -16.43 1.87 -1.23
CA ARG A 210 -17.46 1.02 -0.65
C ARG A 210 -16.90 -0.33 -0.20
N LEU A 211 -16.07 -0.95 -1.03
CA LEU A 211 -15.41 -2.22 -0.70
C LEU A 211 -14.43 -2.07 0.46
N ALA A 212 -13.61 -1.01 0.47
CA ALA A 212 -12.69 -0.74 1.58
C ALA A 212 -13.43 -0.57 2.91
N ARG A 213 -14.53 0.19 2.93
CA ARG A 213 -15.38 0.36 4.13
C ARG A 213 -15.98 -0.96 4.60
N HIS A 214 -16.46 -1.79 3.68
CA HIS A 214 -16.98 -3.11 4.03
C HIS A 214 -15.91 -3.97 4.73
N PHE A 215 -14.69 -3.98 4.20
CA PHE A 215 -13.59 -4.71 4.85
C PHE A 215 -13.17 -4.09 6.18
N LEU A 216 -13.15 -2.76 6.31
CA LEU A 216 -12.87 -2.10 7.59
C LEU A 216 -13.82 -2.58 8.70
N ILE A 217 -15.10 -2.78 8.39
CA ILE A 217 -16.07 -3.33 9.35
C ILE A 217 -15.70 -4.77 9.76
N LEU A 218 -15.22 -5.59 8.83
CA LEU A 218 -14.79 -6.97 9.15
C LEU A 218 -13.52 -7.02 10.02
N PHE A 219 -12.68 -5.98 9.95
CA PHE A 219 -11.44 -5.86 10.72
C PHE A 219 -11.58 -4.95 11.95
N ASP A 220 -12.79 -4.52 12.32
CA ASP A 220 -13.04 -3.57 13.42
C ASP A 220 -12.50 -4.05 14.78
N ALA A 221 -12.57 -5.35 15.03
CA ALA A 221 -12.04 -5.98 16.24
C ALA A 221 -10.50 -6.10 16.27
N VAL A 222 -9.81 -5.80 15.16
CA VAL A 222 -8.35 -5.88 15.04
C VAL A 222 -7.78 -4.48 15.24
N PRO A 223 -6.80 -4.27 16.13
CA PRO A 223 -6.18 -2.96 16.29
C PRO A 223 -5.38 -2.57 15.03
N VAL A 224 -5.13 -1.27 14.87
CA VAL A 224 -4.21 -0.77 13.84
C VAL A 224 -2.78 -1.10 14.28
N SER A 225 -1.91 -1.44 13.32
CA SER A 225 -0.49 -1.71 13.61
C SER A 225 0.19 -0.50 14.23
N ALA A 226 0.84 -0.71 15.39
CA ALA A 226 1.63 0.32 16.07
C ALA A 226 3.03 0.49 15.45
N SER A 227 3.58 -0.59 14.89
CA SER A 227 4.88 -0.62 14.21
C SER A 227 4.82 -1.59 13.05
N TYR A 228 4.86 -1.05 11.82
CA TYR A 228 4.80 -1.86 10.61
C TYR A 228 6.00 -2.80 10.52
N GLU A 229 7.19 -2.34 10.89
CA GLU A 229 8.42 -3.15 10.85
C GLU A 229 8.31 -4.38 11.77
N SER A 230 7.84 -4.17 13.00
CA SER A 230 7.62 -5.25 13.96
C SER A 230 6.59 -6.24 13.45
N ASP A 231 5.45 -5.76 12.95
CA ASP A 231 4.40 -6.66 12.44
C ASP A 231 4.84 -7.40 11.16
N PHE A 232 5.63 -6.79 10.27
CA PHE A 232 6.23 -7.50 9.14
C PHE A 232 7.21 -8.58 9.58
N SER A 233 8.02 -8.32 10.62
CA SER A 233 8.96 -9.33 11.15
C SER A 233 8.25 -10.53 11.78
N CYS A 234 7.03 -10.33 12.31
CA CYS A 234 6.21 -11.37 12.90
C CYS A 234 5.29 -12.07 11.88
N TRP A 235 5.41 -11.76 10.58
CA TRP A 235 4.58 -12.36 9.55
C TRP A 235 4.82 -13.86 9.44
N SER A 236 3.77 -14.67 9.64
CA SER A 236 3.91 -16.12 9.61
C SER A 236 4.12 -16.67 8.19
N SER A 237 5.08 -17.59 8.06
CA SER A 237 5.33 -18.40 6.86
C SER A 237 4.66 -19.78 6.92
N SER A 238 3.78 -20.01 7.90
CA SER A 238 3.11 -21.29 8.11
C SER A 238 2.20 -21.69 6.94
N ARG A 239 2.00 -23.00 6.75
CA ARG A 239 1.22 -23.56 5.63
C ARG A 239 -0.24 -23.09 5.63
N ASP A 240 -0.83 -22.92 6.80
CA ASP A 240 -2.19 -22.39 6.97
C ASP A 240 -2.29 -20.91 6.59
N MET A 241 -1.18 -20.18 6.56
CA MET A 241 -1.11 -18.76 6.15
C MET A 241 -0.78 -18.57 4.67
N HIS A 242 -0.72 -19.64 3.87
CA HIS A 242 -0.40 -19.54 2.44
C HIS A 242 -1.36 -18.60 1.68
N TYR A 243 -2.64 -18.53 2.06
CA TYR A 243 -3.60 -17.65 1.38
C TYR A 243 -3.46 -16.17 1.74
N TYR A 244 -2.70 -15.83 2.78
CA TYR A 244 -2.30 -14.46 3.12
C TYR A 244 -1.10 -13.99 2.31
N GLN A 245 -0.25 -14.90 1.81
CA GLN A 245 1.03 -14.54 1.16
C GLN A 245 0.84 -13.63 -0.06
N ALA A 246 -0.28 -13.73 -0.76
CA ALA A 246 -0.60 -12.85 -1.90
C ALA A 246 -0.78 -11.38 -1.49
N LEU A 247 -1.08 -11.09 -0.22
CA LEU A 247 -1.22 -9.73 0.30
C LEU A 247 0.12 -9.11 0.70
N LEU A 248 1.12 -9.91 1.07
CA LEU A 248 2.37 -9.41 1.60
C LEU A 248 3.01 -8.33 0.69
N PRO A 249 3.14 -8.52 -0.64
CA PRO A 249 3.72 -7.47 -1.48
C PRO A 249 2.88 -6.19 -1.53
N TRP A 250 1.55 -6.30 -1.45
CA TRP A 250 0.67 -5.14 -1.39
C TRP A 250 0.81 -4.38 -0.09
N LEU A 251 0.91 -5.09 1.04
CA LEU A 251 1.09 -4.49 2.34
C LEU A 251 2.44 -3.78 2.41
N THR A 252 3.51 -4.44 1.98
CA THR A 252 4.85 -3.83 1.89
C THR A 252 4.78 -2.57 1.04
N LEU A 253 4.12 -2.64 -0.11
CA LEU A 253 4.00 -1.51 -1.01
C LEU A 253 3.19 -0.37 -0.37
N ILE A 254 2.03 -0.63 0.23
CA ILE A 254 1.13 0.41 0.77
C ILE A 254 1.69 1.02 2.06
N LEU A 255 2.30 0.20 2.92
CA LEU A 255 2.72 0.59 4.27
C LEU A 255 4.16 1.11 4.34
N ASN A 256 5.06 0.67 3.45
CA ASN A 256 6.44 1.21 3.43
C ASN A 256 6.55 2.55 2.68
N GLN A 257 5.42 3.18 2.35
CA GLN A 257 5.43 4.50 1.73
C GLN A 257 5.62 5.55 2.81
N GLN A 258 6.88 5.90 3.01
CA GLN A 258 7.26 7.06 3.78
C GLN A 258 6.88 8.30 2.98
N SER A 259 5.70 8.87 3.25
CA SER A 259 5.51 10.30 3.01
C SER A 259 6.44 11.03 3.99
N PRO A 260 7.33 11.93 3.53
CA PRO A 260 8.19 12.73 4.41
C PRO A 260 7.41 13.56 5.43
N PHE A 261 6.12 13.74 5.18
CA PHE A 261 5.15 14.29 6.12
C PHE A 261 4.47 13.11 6.82
N THR A 262 5.02 12.78 7.99
CA THR A 262 4.56 11.71 8.86
C THR A 262 3.06 11.79 9.13
N LEU A 263 2.46 10.62 9.36
CA LEU A 263 1.05 10.32 9.69
C LEU A 263 0.35 11.24 10.73
N ALA A 264 1.08 12.16 11.38
CA ALA A 264 0.57 13.14 12.33
C ALA A 264 -0.03 14.40 11.67
N ASP A 265 0.40 14.75 10.46
CA ASP A 265 -0.13 15.93 9.77
C ASP A 265 -1.38 15.59 8.96
N LYS A 266 -2.48 16.31 9.24
CA LYS A 266 -3.75 16.23 8.49
C LYS A 266 -3.60 16.54 7.00
N ASN A 267 -2.45 17.06 6.59
CA ASN A 267 -2.10 17.50 5.23
C ASN A 267 -0.93 16.68 4.63
N ALA A 268 -0.69 15.44 5.06
CA ALA A 268 0.31 14.59 4.42
C ALA A 268 -0.15 14.18 3.01
N GLY A 269 0.65 14.50 2.00
CA GLY A 269 0.41 14.03 0.63
C GLY A 269 0.63 12.53 0.50
N ILE A 270 -0.01 11.94 -0.51
CA ILE A 270 -0.08 10.51 -0.74
C ILE A 270 0.89 10.15 -1.86
N SER A 271 1.83 9.24 -1.62
CA SER A 271 2.63 8.66 -2.68
C SER A 271 2.32 7.17 -2.82
N PHE A 272 2.30 6.71 -4.07
CA PHE A 272 2.41 5.33 -4.52
C PHE A 272 3.56 5.27 -5.51
N LEU A 273 4.79 5.01 -5.07
CA LEU A 273 5.96 5.03 -5.96
C LEU A 273 6.74 3.72 -5.95
N LEU A 274 7.16 3.29 -7.15
CA LEU A 274 7.92 2.08 -7.41
C LEU A 274 9.18 2.42 -8.20
N SER A 275 10.31 1.83 -7.82
CA SER A 275 11.55 1.89 -8.61
C SER A 275 11.32 1.13 -9.92
N MET A 276 11.44 1.80 -11.07
CA MET A 276 11.29 1.14 -12.36
C MET A 276 12.41 0.17 -12.65
N GLU A 277 13.62 0.47 -12.17
CA GLU A 277 14.78 -0.42 -12.27
C GLU A 277 14.49 -1.75 -11.55
N ASP A 278 14.16 -1.70 -10.25
CA ASP A 278 13.86 -2.89 -9.46
C ASP A 278 12.68 -3.69 -10.03
N LEU A 279 11.65 -2.99 -10.54
CA LEU A 279 10.47 -3.62 -11.12
C LEU A 279 10.83 -4.34 -12.42
N PHE A 280 11.60 -3.69 -13.29
CA PHE A 280 12.02 -4.24 -14.57
C PHE A 280 12.97 -5.44 -14.38
N GLU A 281 13.95 -5.34 -13.48
CA GLU A 281 14.87 -6.44 -13.18
C GLU A 281 14.11 -7.68 -12.71
N LYS A 282 13.21 -7.52 -11.73
CA LYS A 282 12.36 -8.62 -11.23
C LYS A 282 11.46 -9.18 -12.33
N TYR A 283 10.94 -8.34 -13.21
CA TYR A 283 10.10 -8.76 -14.32
C TYR A 283 10.89 -9.61 -15.31
N VAL A 284 12.08 -9.17 -15.71
CA VAL A 284 12.96 -9.90 -16.64
C VAL A 284 13.40 -11.23 -16.02
N ALA A 285 13.88 -11.23 -14.77
CA ALA A 285 14.31 -12.44 -14.08
C ALA A 285 13.20 -13.51 -14.03
N LYS A 286 11.96 -13.07 -13.80
CA LYS A 286 10.80 -13.97 -13.76
C LYS A 286 10.36 -14.45 -15.13
N SER A 287 10.41 -13.58 -16.14
CA SER A 287 10.06 -13.94 -17.52
C SER A 287 11.08 -14.93 -18.08
N LEU A 288 12.37 -14.71 -17.83
CA LEU A 288 13.44 -15.62 -18.23
C LEU A 288 13.36 -16.96 -17.50
N SER A 289 13.17 -16.98 -16.18
CA SER A 289 13.04 -18.24 -15.45
C SER A 289 11.83 -19.07 -15.90
N ALA A 290 10.71 -18.42 -16.25
CA ALA A 290 9.58 -19.10 -16.84
C ALA A 290 9.91 -19.70 -18.22
N GLN A 291 10.62 -18.96 -19.09
CA GLN A 291 11.01 -19.46 -20.41
C GLN A 291 12.04 -20.59 -20.34
N LEU A 292 13.05 -20.46 -19.48
CA LEU A 292 14.09 -21.48 -19.27
C LEU A 292 13.54 -22.76 -18.65
N ALA A 293 12.53 -22.67 -17.77
CA ALA A 293 11.86 -23.85 -17.21
C ALA A 293 11.04 -24.63 -18.25
N HIS A 294 10.73 -24.03 -19.40
CA HIS A 294 10.03 -24.66 -20.53
C HIS A 294 10.98 -25.03 -21.68
N CYS A 295 12.28 -24.85 -21.51
CA CYS A 295 13.29 -25.28 -22.48
C CYS A 295 13.69 -26.73 -22.11
N PRO A 296 13.55 -27.70 -23.04
CA PRO A 296 13.90 -29.10 -22.80
C PRO A 296 15.41 -29.30 -22.59
#